data_AF-A0A336N7Q9-F1
#
_entry.id   AF-A0A336N7Q9-F1
#
_cell.length_a   1.000
_cell.length_b   1.000
_cell.length_c   1.000
_cell.angle_alpha   90.00
_cell.angle_beta   90.00
_cell.angle_gamma   90.00
#
_symmetry.space_group_name_H-M   'P 1'
#
loop_
_entity.id
_entity.type
_entity.pdbx_description
1 polymer ?
#
loop_
_entity_poly.entity_id
_entity_poly.type
_entity_poly.pdbx_seq_one_letter_code
_entity_poly.pdbx_strand_id
1 'polypeptide(L)'
;MNDLAGFIDLVAVNVQTGISIEAALKQVATDFKTLNPDLTYVMLRIIRKSEITGMSQALQDLSISLPTTEIRMFCTVMQQSLNFGSSIYHQLIQLSSDIRELQLLTIEEKLGTLAAKMSIPLILFIMFPIIILILAPGVMRVFPHVF
;
A
#
# COMPACT_ATOMS: atom_id res chain seq x y z
N MET A 1 -2.63 -1.90 7.47
CA MET A 1 -2.65 -3.21 6.81
C MET A 1 -1.25 -3.61 6.33
N ASN A 2 -0.18 -3.18 7.03
CA ASN A 2 1.18 -3.32 6.50
C ASN A 2 1.65 -4.78 6.40
N ASP A 3 1.12 -5.63 7.27
CA ASP A 3 1.58 -7.01 7.41
C ASP A 3 0.86 -8.00 6.48
N LEU A 4 -0.07 -7.52 5.64
CA LEU A 4 -0.82 -8.37 4.70
C LEU A 4 0.11 -9.10 3.71
N ALA A 5 1.15 -8.43 3.23
CA ALA A 5 2.13 -9.07 2.34
C ALA A 5 2.85 -10.24 3.03
N GLY A 6 3.26 -10.07 4.29
CA GLY A 6 3.90 -11.14 5.07
C GLY A 6 2.95 -12.29 5.38
N PHE A 7 1.67 -12.00 5.61
CA PHE A 7 0.63 -13.01 5.74
C PHE A 7 0.49 -13.84 4.45
N ILE A 8 0.45 -13.19 3.29
CA ILE A 8 0.33 -13.85 1.98
C ILE A 8 1.56 -14.73 1.69
N ASP A 9 2.76 -14.28 2.05
CA ASP A 9 3.98 -15.07 1.89
C ASP A 9 3.92 -16.40 2.68
N LEU A 10 3.46 -16.36 3.93
CA LEU A 10 3.31 -17.57 4.74
C LEU A 10 2.24 -18.52 4.17
N VAL A 11 1.17 -17.97 3.62
CA VAL A 11 0.14 -18.77 2.91
C VAL A 11 0.76 -19.42 1.66
N ALA A 12 1.54 -18.67 0.88
CA ALA A 12 2.21 -19.18 -0.31
C ALA A 12 3.14 -20.35 0.00
N VAL A 13 3.98 -20.24 1.04
CA VAL A 13 4.88 -21.31 1.48
C VAL A 13 4.10 -22.57 1.86
N ASN A 14 3.01 -22.44 2.64
CA ASN A 14 2.19 -23.59 3.00
C ASN A 14 1.54 -24.25 1.76
N VAL A 15 1.09 -23.46 0.79
CA VAL A 15 0.55 -24.01 -0.47
C VAL A 15 1.65 -24.69 -1.30
N GLN A 16 2.88 -24.17 -1.29
CA GLN A 16 4.03 -24.82 -1.94
C GLN A 16 4.34 -26.20 -1.35
N THR A 17 4.08 -26.41 -0.05
CA THR A 17 4.24 -27.71 0.60
C THR A 17 3.14 -28.72 0.27
N GLY A 18 2.14 -28.34 -0.53
CA GLY A 18 1.06 -29.23 -0.98
C GLY A 18 -0.21 -29.19 -0.12
N ILE A 19 -0.31 -28.25 0.83
CA ILE A 19 -1.52 -28.02 1.62
C ILE A 19 -2.52 -27.22 0.78
N SER A 20 -3.82 -27.52 0.91
CA SER A 20 -4.86 -26.74 0.24
C SER A 20 -4.89 -25.30 0.73
N ILE A 21 -5.29 -24.37 -0.13
CA ILE A 21 -5.31 -22.93 0.17
C ILE A 21 -6.17 -22.61 1.39
N GLU A 22 -7.33 -23.25 1.51
CA GLU A 22 -8.25 -23.06 2.63
C GLU A 22 -7.62 -23.49 3.96
N ALA A 23 -6.93 -24.63 3.96
CA ALA A 23 -6.22 -25.13 5.14
C ALA A 23 -5.00 -24.26 5.48
N ALA A 24 -4.22 -23.85 4.47
CA ALA A 24 -3.10 -22.93 4.63
C ALA A 24 -3.57 -21.59 5.23
N LEU A 25 -4.67 -21.03 4.72
CA LEU A 25 -5.23 -19.77 5.24
C LEU A 25 -5.64 -19.90 6.70
N LYS A 26 -6.24 -21.02 7.10
CA LYS A 26 -6.67 -21.31 8.48
C LYS A 26 -5.49 -21.48 9.44
N GLN A 27 -4.44 -22.18 8.99
CA GLN A 27 -3.23 -22.36 9.77
C GLN A 27 -2.52 -21.02 9.98
N VAL A 28 -2.23 -20.29 8.90
CA VAL A 28 -1.56 -18.98 8.98
C VAL A 28 -2.38 -17.98 9.77
N ALA A 29 -3.71 -17.92 9.60
CA ALA A 29 -4.56 -17.01 10.39
C ALA A 29 -4.44 -17.24 11.90
N THR A 30 -4.26 -18.49 12.32
CA THR A 30 -4.09 -18.85 13.73
C THR A 30 -2.70 -18.47 14.23
N ASP A 31 -1.66 -18.72 13.43
CA ASP A 31 -0.26 -18.45 13.77
C ASP A 31 0.05 -16.95 13.76
N PHE A 32 -0.60 -16.18 12.89
CA PHE A 32 -0.38 -14.74 12.72
C PHE A 32 -0.99 -13.88 13.85
N LYS A 33 -1.71 -14.50 14.78
CA LYS A 33 -2.42 -13.83 15.88
C LYS A 33 -1.48 -12.98 16.75
N THR A 34 -0.22 -13.39 16.89
CA THR A 34 0.80 -12.70 17.69
C THR A 34 1.40 -11.48 16.98
N LEU A 35 1.41 -11.49 15.64
CA LEU A 35 1.94 -10.40 14.81
C LEU A 35 0.90 -9.30 14.61
N ASN A 36 -0.31 -9.69 14.18
CA ASN A 36 -1.37 -8.73 13.89
C ASN A 36 -2.76 -9.31 14.24
N PRO A 37 -3.29 -9.00 15.44
CA PRO A 37 -4.57 -9.55 15.89
C PRO A 37 -5.76 -9.05 15.06
N ASP A 38 -5.69 -7.83 14.51
CA ASP A 38 -6.77 -7.27 13.68
C ASP A 38 -6.89 -8.02 12.36
N LEU A 39 -5.75 -8.24 11.67
CA LEU A 39 -5.73 -9.01 10.43
C LEU A 39 -6.19 -10.45 10.66
N THR A 40 -5.72 -11.09 11.73
CA THR A 40 -6.16 -12.43 12.12
C THR A 40 -7.66 -12.48 12.37
N TYR A 41 -8.24 -11.50 13.06
CA TYR A 41 -9.68 -11.47 13.32
C TYR A 41 -10.48 -11.40 12.01
N VAL A 42 -10.06 -10.55 11.07
CA VAL A 42 -10.70 -10.43 9.75
C VAL A 42 -10.58 -11.74 8.97
N MET A 43 -9.39 -12.35 8.92
CA MET A 43 -9.18 -13.61 8.19
C MET A 43 -9.97 -14.77 8.79
N LEU A 44 -9.95 -14.94 10.11
CA LEU A 44 -10.73 -15.97 10.80
C LEU A 44 -12.24 -15.79 10.60
N ARG A 45 -12.73 -14.54 10.57
CA ARG A 45 -14.13 -14.25 10.29
C ARG A 45 -14.52 -14.69 8.88
N ILE A 46 -13.65 -14.46 7.90
CA ILE A 46 -13.88 -14.87 6.51
C ILE A 46 -13.81 -16.39 6.35
N ILE A 47 -12.89 -17.06 7.02
CA ILE A 47 -12.78 -18.53 7.02
C ILE A 47 -14.05 -19.17 7.61
N ARG A 48 -14.56 -18.65 8.73
CA ARG A 48 -15.84 -19.13 9.29
C ARG A 48 -17.00 -18.87 8.34
N LYS A 49 -16.97 -17.77 7.62
CA LYS A 49 -18.01 -17.43 6.65
C LYS A 49 -17.94 -18.32 5.40
N SER A 50 -16.73 -18.66 4.94
CA SER A 50 -16.55 -19.56 3.80
C SER A 50 -17.06 -20.97 4.07
N GLU A 51 -17.02 -21.44 5.31
CA GLU A 51 -17.63 -22.71 5.74
C GLU A 51 -19.16 -22.72 5.56
N ILE A 52 -19.83 -21.56 5.51
CA ILE A 52 -21.29 -21.43 5.39
C ILE A 52 -21.72 -21.05 3.96
N THR A 53 -21.10 -20.04 3.36
CA THR A 53 -21.52 -19.45 2.08
C THR A 53 -20.62 -19.84 0.90
N GLY A 54 -19.54 -20.59 1.16
CA GLY A 54 -18.48 -20.86 0.19
C GLY A 54 -17.42 -19.75 0.15
N MET A 55 -16.20 -20.14 -0.22
CA MET A 55 -15.01 -19.27 -0.22
C MET A 55 -15.14 -18.07 -1.18
N SER A 56 -15.70 -18.29 -2.37
CA SER A 56 -15.87 -17.22 -3.36
C SER A 56 -16.76 -16.08 -2.86
N GLN A 57 -17.92 -16.42 -2.27
CA GLN A 57 -18.86 -15.44 -1.72
C GLN A 57 -18.27 -14.73 -0.49
N ALA A 58 -17.57 -15.47 0.38
CA ALA A 58 -16.93 -14.90 1.56
C ALA A 58 -15.83 -13.88 1.20
N LEU A 59 -15.01 -14.16 0.18
CA LEU A 59 -14.01 -13.23 -0.35
C LEU A 59 -14.66 -12.00 -0.99
N GLN A 60 -15.79 -12.18 -1.69
CA GLN A 60 -16.50 -11.05 -2.29
C GLN A 60 -17.05 -10.12 -1.20
N ASP A 61 -17.63 -10.67 -0.14
CA ASP A 61 -18.11 -9.91 1.02
C ASP A 61 -16.97 -9.24 1.80
N LEU A 62 -15.78 -9.86 1.85
CA LEU A 62 -14.57 -9.23 2.41
C LEU A 62 -14.19 -7.97 1.61
N SER A 63 -14.18 -8.06 0.28
CA SER A 63 -13.82 -6.93 -0.59
C SER A 63 -14.79 -5.73 -0.47
N ILE A 64 -16.06 -6.01 -0.13
CA ILE A 64 -17.08 -5.00 0.12
C ILE A 64 -16.92 -4.41 1.52
N SER A 65 -16.64 -5.25 2.52
CA SER A 65 -16.51 -4.83 3.92
C SER A 65 -15.24 -4.03 4.19
N LEU A 66 -14.12 -4.38 3.53
CA LEU A 66 -12.85 -3.66 3.58
C LEU A 66 -12.45 -3.24 2.16
N PRO A 67 -12.86 -2.04 1.70
CA PRO A 67 -12.64 -1.59 0.34
C PRO A 67 -11.23 -1.01 0.14
N THR A 68 -10.18 -1.67 0.65
CA THR A 68 -8.80 -1.27 0.36
C THR A 68 -8.29 -1.97 -0.88
N THR A 69 -7.34 -1.33 -1.58
CA THR A 69 -6.75 -1.87 -2.81
C THR A 69 -6.09 -3.21 -2.55
N GLU A 70 -5.35 -3.37 -1.44
CA GLU A 70 -4.62 -4.61 -1.15
C GLU A 70 -5.58 -5.79 -0.91
N ILE A 71 -6.69 -5.56 -0.21
CA ILE A 71 -7.72 -6.60 0.04
C ILE A 71 -8.43 -6.99 -1.24
N ARG A 72 -8.73 -6.03 -2.13
CA ARG A 72 -9.36 -6.32 -3.43
C ARG A 72 -8.46 -7.19 -4.31
N MET A 73 -7.18 -6.84 -4.39
CA MET A 73 -6.19 -7.63 -5.13
C MET A 73 -6.08 -9.05 -4.55
N PHE A 74 -5.98 -9.15 -3.22
CA PHE A 74 -5.98 -10.44 -2.53
C PHE A 74 -7.22 -11.28 -2.84
N CYS A 75 -8.43 -10.70 -2.73
CA CYS A 75 -9.66 -11.44 -3.00
C CYS A 75 -9.75 -11.91 -4.45
N THR A 76 -9.27 -11.10 -5.40
CA THR A 76 -9.28 -11.42 -6.83
C THR A 76 -8.33 -12.57 -7.14
N VAL A 77 -7.09 -12.50 -6.64
CA VAL A 77 -6.11 -13.57 -6.79
C VAL A 77 -6.64 -14.84 -6.16
N MET A 78 -7.14 -14.79 -4.91
CA MET A 78 -7.70 -15.95 -4.21
C MET A 78 -8.87 -16.60 -4.95
N GLN A 79 -9.77 -15.82 -5.57
CA GLN A 79 -10.87 -16.38 -6.37
C GLN A 79 -10.37 -17.07 -7.65
N GLN A 80 -9.36 -16.50 -8.32
CA GLN A 80 -8.74 -17.15 -9.48
C GLN A 80 -8.05 -18.46 -9.06
N SER A 81 -7.41 -18.42 -7.90
CA SER A 81 -6.67 -19.49 -7.26
C SER A 81 -7.49 -20.76 -6.99
N LEU A 82 -8.77 -20.60 -6.63
CA LEU A 82 -9.69 -21.72 -6.40
C LEU A 82 -9.93 -22.57 -7.66
N ASN A 83 -9.68 -22.01 -8.85
CA ASN A 83 -9.90 -22.70 -10.13
C ASN A 83 -8.61 -23.31 -10.71
N PHE A 84 -7.42 -22.91 -10.23
CA PHE A 84 -6.12 -23.31 -10.79
C PHE A 84 -5.19 -23.85 -9.70
N GLY A 85 -5.06 -25.17 -9.61
CA GLY A 85 -4.35 -25.85 -8.51
C GLY A 85 -2.81 -25.86 -8.56
N SER A 86 -2.15 -25.60 -9.70
CA SER A 86 -0.69 -25.81 -9.83
C SER A 86 0.17 -24.55 -9.96
N SER A 87 -0.39 -23.39 -10.36
CA SER A 87 0.39 -22.15 -10.60
C SER A 87 0.19 -21.06 -9.54
N ILE A 88 -0.56 -21.36 -8.48
CA ILE A 88 -0.99 -20.40 -7.48
C ILE A 88 0.14 -19.83 -6.62
N TYR A 89 1.19 -20.62 -6.33
CA TYR A 89 2.32 -20.18 -5.52
C TYR A 89 2.95 -18.91 -6.10
N HIS A 90 3.22 -18.92 -7.42
CA HIS A 90 3.79 -17.76 -8.12
C HIS A 90 2.85 -16.55 -8.09
N GLN A 91 1.54 -16.75 -8.15
CA GLN A 91 0.56 -15.67 -8.08
C GLN A 91 0.53 -15.02 -6.70
N LEU A 92 0.60 -15.80 -5.63
CA LEU A 92 0.63 -15.30 -4.25
C LEU A 92 1.93 -14.52 -3.96
N ILE A 93 3.08 -15.02 -4.43
CA ILE A 93 4.37 -14.33 -4.28
C ILE A 93 4.40 -13.04 -5.11
N GLN A 94 3.86 -13.06 -6.33
CA GLN A 94 3.73 -11.84 -7.12
C GLN A 94 2.83 -10.83 -6.41
N LEU A 95 1.68 -11.27 -5.89
CA LEU A 95 0.77 -10.41 -5.14
C LEU A 95 1.43 -9.79 -3.90
N SER A 96 2.23 -10.54 -3.14
CA SER A 96 2.91 -9.99 -1.97
C SER A 96 3.96 -8.94 -2.37
N SER A 97 4.64 -9.14 -3.50
CA SER A 97 5.53 -8.14 -4.09
C SER A 97 4.76 -6.88 -4.53
N ASP A 98 3.64 -7.04 -5.24
CA ASP A 98 2.82 -5.92 -5.72
C ASP A 98 2.27 -5.10 -4.55
N ILE A 99 1.85 -5.74 -3.45
CA ILE A 99 1.40 -5.04 -2.24
C ILE A 99 2.53 -4.23 -1.61
N ARG A 100 3.75 -4.77 -1.56
CA ARG A 100 4.92 -4.03 -1.05
C ARG A 100 5.26 -2.83 -1.93
N GLU A 101 5.14 -2.98 -3.25
CA GLU A 101 5.33 -1.88 -4.19
C GLU A 101 4.28 -0.79 -4.00
N LEU A 102 3.00 -1.13 -3.83
CA LEU A 102 1.95 -0.16 -3.52
C LEU A 102 2.21 0.59 -2.22
N GLN A 103 2.70 -0.10 -1.18
CA GLN A 103 3.07 0.53 0.08
C GLN A 103 4.21 1.52 -0.13
N LEU A 104 5.20 1.18 -0.95
CA LEU A 104 6.32 2.05 -1.30
C LEU A 104 5.84 3.28 -2.09
N LEU A 105 5.01 3.10 -3.12
CA LEU A 105 4.43 4.21 -3.89
C LEU A 105 3.66 5.18 -3.00
N THR A 106 2.89 4.67 -2.03
CA THR A 106 2.16 5.50 -1.06
C THR A 106 3.11 6.32 -0.18
N ILE A 107 4.29 5.79 0.12
CA ILE A 107 5.33 6.52 0.86
C ILE A 107 5.99 7.57 -0.05
N GLU A 108 6.28 7.23 -1.31
CA GLU A 108 6.86 8.14 -2.29
C GLU A 108 5.94 9.33 -2.62
N GLU A 109 4.64 9.12 -2.75
CA GLU A 109 3.67 10.21 -2.93
C GLU A 109 3.73 11.22 -1.77
N LYS A 110 3.88 10.73 -0.54
CA LYS A 110 4.04 11.57 0.65
C LYS A 110 5.38 12.32 0.65
N LEU A 111 6.44 11.74 0.09
CA LEU A 111 7.74 12.41 -0.05
C LEU A 111 7.74 13.45 -1.18
N GLY A 112 7.09 13.16 -2.31
CA GLY A 112 6.98 14.08 -3.44
C GLY A 112 6.27 15.38 -3.07
N THR A 113 5.22 15.29 -2.25
CA THR A 113 4.53 16.48 -1.72
C THR A 113 5.39 17.29 -0.74
N LEU A 114 6.33 16.65 -0.04
CA LEU A 114 7.32 17.34 0.82
C LEU A 114 8.30 18.17 -0.02
N ALA A 115 8.81 17.61 -1.12
CA ALA A 115 9.75 18.32 -2.01
C ALA A 115 9.13 19.61 -2.58
N ALA A 116 7.86 19.55 -3.00
CA ALA A 116 7.13 20.74 -3.47
C ALA A 116 6.98 21.82 -2.38
N LYS A 117 6.75 21.43 -1.12
CA LYS A 117 6.69 22.37 0.00
C LYS A 117 8.04 23.02 0.30
N MET A 118 9.15 22.34 0.03
CA MET A 118 10.51 22.88 0.23
C MET A 118 10.92 23.90 -0.86
N SER A 119 10.37 23.80 -2.07
CA SER A 119 10.66 24.75 -3.15
C SER A 119 10.10 26.15 -2.90
N ILE A 120 8.99 26.27 -2.15
CA ILE A 120 8.33 27.55 -1.89
C ILE A 120 9.22 28.50 -1.07
N PRO A 121 9.76 28.12 0.11
CA PRO A 121 10.73 28.94 0.82
C PRO A 121 11.97 29.27 -0.01
N LEU A 122 12.49 28.31 -0.78
CA LEU A 122 13.71 28.48 -1.56
C LEU A 122 13.57 29.54 -2.65
N ILE A 123 12.44 29.53 -3.39
CA ILE A 123 12.14 30.55 -4.38
C ILE A 123 11.99 31.92 -3.71
N LEU A 124 11.30 32.00 -2.56
CA LEU A 124 11.16 33.25 -1.83
C LEU A 124 12.52 33.83 -1.40
N PHE A 125 13.40 33.00 -0.82
CA PHE A 125 14.72 33.42 -0.34
C PHE A 125 15.71 33.76 -1.45
N ILE A 126 15.59 33.20 -2.65
CA ILE A 126 16.48 33.50 -3.78
C ILE A 126 15.92 34.64 -4.64
N MET A 127 14.64 34.61 -4.98
CA MET A 127 14.05 35.57 -5.92
C MET A 127 13.90 36.97 -5.32
N PHE A 128 13.55 37.07 -4.02
CA PHE A 128 13.37 38.35 -3.34
C PHE A 128 14.66 39.21 -3.28
N PRO A 129 15.84 38.68 -2.86
CA PRO A 129 17.08 39.44 -2.92
C PRO A 129 17.54 39.75 -4.34
N ILE A 130 17.28 38.87 -5.32
CA ILE A 130 17.59 39.16 -6.74
C ILE A 130 16.79 40.37 -7.23
N ILE A 131 15.49 40.45 -6.92
CA ILE A 131 14.66 41.62 -7.26
C ILE A 131 15.22 42.89 -6.63
N ILE A 132 15.56 42.85 -5.33
CA ILE A 132 16.13 43.99 -4.62
C ILE A 132 17.44 44.43 -5.27
N LEU A 133 18.32 43.49 -5.63
CA LEU A 133 19.62 43.76 -6.26
C LEU A 133 19.48 44.42 -7.64
N ILE A 134 18.47 44.05 -8.42
CA ILE A 134 18.21 44.62 -9.75
C ILE A 134 17.52 45.99 -9.64
N LEU A 135 16.55 46.16 -8.73
CA LEU A 135 15.81 47.41 -8.56
C LEU A 135 16.64 48.49 -7.86
N ALA A 136 17.50 48.14 -6.91
CA ALA A 136 18.33 49.10 -6.15
C ALA A 136 19.10 50.11 -7.04
N PRO A 137 19.86 49.70 -8.08
CA PRO A 137 20.53 50.65 -8.96
C PRO A 137 19.56 51.42 -9.86
N GLY A 138 18.42 50.84 -10.22
CA GLY A 138 17.38 51.53 -11.00
C GLY A 138 16.75 52.68 -10.22
N VAL A 139 16.39 52.45 -8.95
CA VAL A 139 15.82 53.46 -8.06
C VAL A 139 16.85 54.54 -7.73
N MET A 140 18.11 54.17 -7.44
CA MET A 140 19.20 55.14 -7.22
C MET A 140 19.43 56.06 -8.41
N ARG A 141 19.24 55.58 -9.65
CA ARG A 141 19.37 56.39 -10.87
C ARG A 141 18.17 57.31 -11.14
N VAL A 142 16.98 56.95 -10.68
CA VAL A 142 15.74 57.73 -10.88
C VAL A 142 15.52 58.78 -9.79
N PHE A 143 16.07 58.58 -8.58
CA PHE A 143 16.08 59.57 -7.48
C PHE A 143 17.49 60.11 -7.15
N PRO A 144 18.21 60.75 -8.09
CA PRO A 144 19.49 61.38 -7.79
C PRO A 144 19.36 62.66 -6.94
N HIS A 145 18.15 63.15 -6.68
CA HIS A 145 17.88 64.47 -6.09
C HIS A 145 17.44 64.46 -4.61
N VAL A 146 17.52 63.32 -3.91
CA VAL A 146 17.09 63.18 -2.50
C VAL A 146 18.25 62.83 -1.54
N PHE A 147 19.49 62.86 -2.02
CA PHE A 147 20.69 62.85 -1.15
C PHE A 147 21.61 64.02 -1.48
#